data_AF-A0A522TX39-F1
#
_entry.id   AF-A0A522TX39-F1
#
_cell.length_a   1.000
_cell.length_b   1.000
_cell.length_c   1.000
_cell.angle_alpha   90.00
_cell.angle_beta   90.00
_cell.angle_gamma   90.00
#
_symmetry.space_group_name_H-M   'P 1'
#
loop_
_entity.id
_entity.type
_entity.pdbx_description
1 polymer ?
#
loop_
_entity_poly.entity_id
_entity_poly.type
_entity_poly.pdbx_seq_one_letter_code
_entity_poly.pdbx_strand_id
1 'polypeptide(L)'
;MKRTSPSAGPTQGLDIQDPAFWRAGAISTTLVMLVVLAFLSIDSLRVITAGGENVPPYDVINQHISYQYDWSQHMAVPVIGKSEPLFGKKVTEAEASDLIVKGKLVIQSRACMDCHTIFGNGAYYGPDLTKSWLDPAWQEIWMPMTGKSTREEAMVEFLMHPDKYPTWNRRMPDLRISEDEARATVAYLKWLASINTNGFPANFGLITKH
;
A
#
# COMPACT_ATOMS: atom_id res chain seq x y z
N MET A 1 12.70 34.37 -73.36
CA MET A 1 12.89 33.95 -71.95
C MET A 1 11.75 34.54 -71.13
N LYS A 2 10.73 33.75 -70.75
CA LYS A 2 9.75 34.11 -69.73
C LYS A 2 9.48 32.86 -68.90
N ARG A 3 10.07 32.79 -67.71
CA ARG A 3 9.76 31.74 -66.72
C ARG A 3 8.33 31.95 -66.27
N THR A 4 7.47 30.97 -66.48
CA THR A 4 6.18 30.86 -65.80
C THR A 4 6.47 30.46 -64.35
N SER A 5 6.25 31.39 -63.42
CA SER A 5 6.24 31.09 -61.99
C SER A 5 5.08 30.13 -61.69
N PRO A 6 5.29 29.02 -60.97
CA PRO A 6 4.18 28.20 -60.49
C PRO A 6 3.36 29.03 -59.50
N SER A 7 2.08 29.24 -59.78
CA SER A 7 1.14 29.83 -58.83
C SER A 7 1.09 28.94 -57.59
N ALA A 8 1.44 29.50 -56.42
CA ALA A 8 1.21 28.86 -55.14
C ALA A 8 -0.27 28.48 -55.04
N GLY A 9 -0.56 27.18 -54.87
CA GLY A 9 -1.91 26.71 -54.57
C GLY A 9 -2.44 27.37 -53.29
N PRO A 10 -3.76 27.49 -53.11
CA PRO A 10 -4.34 28.16 -51.95
C PRO A 10 -3.82 27.49 -50.68
N THR A 11 -3.24 28.28 -49.78
CA THR A 11 -2.96 27.87 -48.41
C THR A 11 -4.31 27.55 -47.77
N GLN A 12 -4.69 26.26 -47.76
CA GLN A 12 -5.87 25.81 -47.03
C GLN A 12 -5.63 26.16 -45.56
N GLY A 13 -6.35 27.16 -45.08
CA GLY A 13 -6.39 27.49 -43.66
C GLY A 13 -6.93 26.29 -42.88
N LEU A 14 -6.52 26.17 -41.62
CA LEU A 14 -7.03 25.13 -40.72
C LEU A 14 -8.55 25.29 -40.56
N ASP A 15 -9.33 24.36 -41.11
CA ASP A 15 -10.79 24.33 -40.94
C ASP A 15 -11.15 23.56 -39.66
N ILE A 16 -11.44 24.31 -38.60
CA ILE A 16 -11.83 23.75 -37.30
C ILE A 16 -13.25 23.16 -37.29
N GLN A 17 -14.05 23.36 -38.34
CA GLN A 17 -15.39 22.76 -38.45
C GLN A 17 -15.36 21.41 -39.19
N ASP A 18 -14.22 21.03 -39.77
CA ASP A 18 -14.05 19.72 -40.43
C ASP A 18 -14.11 18.58 -39.38
N PRO A 19 -15.04 17.62 -39.50
CA PRO A 19 -15.07 16.44 -38.64
C PRO A 19 -13.76 15.64 -38.65
N ALA A 20 -13.01 15.66 -39.75
CA ALA A 20 -11.72 14.98 -39.84
C ALA A 20 -10.65 15.62 -38.95
N PHE A 21 -10.68 16.96 -38.78
CA PHE A 21 -9.80 17.69 -37.86
C PHE A 21 -10.00 17.20 -36.42
N TRP A 22 -11.26 17.17 -35.94
CA TRP A 22 -11.56 16.71 -34.59
C TRP A 22 -11.29 15.22 -34.38
N ARG A 23 -11.54 14.38 -35.39
CA ARG A 23 -11.20 12.95 -35.34
C ARG A 23 -9.69 12.75 -35.21
N ALA A 24 -8.89 13.47 -36.00
CA ALA A 24 -7.43 13.39 -35.91
C ALA A 24 -6.92 13.89 -34.55
N GLY A 25 -7.50 14.98 -34.03
CA GLY A 25 -7.21 15.50 -32.69
C GLY A 25 -7.50 14.46 -31.61
N ALA A 26 -8.70 13.86 -31.60
CA ALA A 26 -9.09 12.84 -30.64
C ALA A 26 -8.15 11.63 -30.68
N ILE A 27 -7.85 11.10 -31.88
CA ILE A 27 -6.93 9.97 -32.05
C ILE A 27 -5.53 10.33 -31.52
N SER A 28 -5.01 11.51 -31.89
CA SER A 28 -3.69 11.96 -31.44
C SER A 28 -3.63 12.11 -29.92
N THR A 29 -4.62 12.76 -29.30
CA THR A 29 -4.68 12.91 -27.85
C THR A 29 -4.76 11.55 -27.17
N THR A 30 -5.62 10.65 -27.63
CA THR A 30 -5.71 9.29 -27.06
C THR A 30 -4.39 8.55 -27.18
N LEU A 31 -3.71 8.57 -28.34
CA LEU A 31 -2.43 7.91 -28.53
C LEU A 31 -1.34 8.48 -27.60
N VAL A 32 -1.24 9.80 -27.51
CA VAL A 32 -0.26 10.46 -26.63
C VAL A 32 -0.55 10.12 -25.16
N MET A 33 -1.81 10.19 -24.73
CA MET A 33 -2.20 9.83 -23.36
C MET A 33 -1.94 8.36 -23.05
N LEU A 34 -2.19 7.45 -24.00
CA LEU A 34 -1.86 6.02 -23.83
C LEU A 34 -0.36 5.81 -23.65
N VAL A 35 0.47 6.49 -24.43
CA VAL A 35 1.93 6.42 -24.30
C VAL A 35 2.38 6.96 -22.94
N VAL A 36 1.87 8.12 -22.51
CA VAL A 36 2.18 8.69 -21.19
C VAL A 36 1.79 7.73 -20.06
N LEU A 37 0.58 7.15 -20.13
CA LEU A 37 0.13 6.17 -19.15
C LEU A 37 1.01 4.92 -19.12
N ALA A 38 1.47 4.43 -20.28
CA ALA A 38 2.38 3.29 -20.34
C ALA A 38 3.72 3.60 -19.64
N PHE A 39 4.31 4.77 -19.89
CA PHE A 39 5.55 5.19 -19.22
C PHE A 39 5.36 5.33 -17.71
N LEU A 40 4.31 6.02 -17.26
CA LEU A 40 4.01 6.18 -15.84
C LEU A 40 3.73 4.84 -15.15
N SER A 41 3.12 3.89 -15.87
CA SER A 41 2.88 2.55 -15.33
C SER A 41 4.18 1.79 -15.09
N ILE A 42 5.11 1.82 -16.05
CA ILE A 42 6.42 1.16 -15.91
C ILE A 42 7.23 1.79 -14.77
N ASP A 43 7.23 3.12 -14.70
CA ASP A 43 7.88 3.87 -13.63
C ASP A 43 7.30 3.49 -12.26
N SER A 44 5.97 3.50 -12.14
CA SER A 44 5.26 3.12 -10.91
C SER A 44 5.60 1.68 -10.49
N LEU A 45 5.65 0.73 -11.42
CA LEU A 45 5.98 -0.67 -11.12
C LEU A 45 7.36 -0.80 -10.47
N ARG A 46 8.38 -0.05 -10.91
CA ARG A 46 9.73 -0.10 -10.30
C ARG A 46 9.72 0.34 -8.83
N VAL A 47 8.82 1.26 -8.48
CA VAL A 47 8.71 1.79 -7.13
C VAL A 47 7.88 0.87 -6.23
N ILE A 48 6.79 0.29 -6.73
CA ILE A 48 5.76 -0.40 -5.91
C ILE A 48 5.82 -1.94 -5.92
N THR A 49 6.68 -2.57 -6.72
CA THR A 49 6.87 -4.03 -6.68
C THR A 49 7.72 -4.44 -5.48
N ALA A 50 7.45 -5.61 -4.89
CA ALA A 50 8.32 -6.16 -3.84
C ALA A 50 9.78 -6.25 -4.33
N GLY A 51 10.72 -5.75 -3.52
CA GLY A 51 12.13 -5.56 -3.89
C GLY A 51 12.42 -4.30 -4.72
N GLY A 52 11.41 -3.46 -4.97
CA GLY A 52 11.53 -2.16 -5.62
C GLY A 52 11.98 -1.05 -4.68
N GLU A 53 11.94 0.19 -5.15
CA GLU A 53 12.50 1.34 -4.41
C GLU A 53 11.82 1.60 -3.07
N ASN A 54 10.49 1.48 -3.02
CA ASN A 54 9.70 1.78 -1.81
C ASN A 54 9.17 0.53 -1.10
N VAL A 55 9.29 -0.64 -1.71
CA VAL A 55 8.71 -1.88 -1.19
C VAL A 55 9.83 -2.90 -0.97
N PRO A 56 10.19 -3.21 0.29
CA PRO A 56 11.23 -4.18 0.58
C PRO A 56 10.83 -5.61 0.15
N PRO A 57 11.81 -6.52 0.01
CA PRO A 57 11.54 -7.94 -0.22
C PRO A 57 10.70 -8.55 0.92
N TYR A 58 10.08 -9.69 0.65
CA TYR A 58 9.12 -10.30 1.58
C TYR A 58 9.77 -10.79 2.88
N ASP A 59 11.05 -11.14 2.85
CA ASP A 59 11.80 -11.60 4.02
C ASP A 59 12.01 -10.51 5.09
N VAL A 60 11.68 -9.24 4.80
CA VAL A 60 11.71 -8.10 5.74
C VAL A 60 10.90 -8.35 7.02
N ILE A 61 9.93 -9.28 6.99
CA ILE A 61 9.15 -9.67 8.17
C ILE A 61 10.01 -10.38 9.25
N ASN A 62 11.24 -10.79 8.89
CA ASN A 62 12.23 -11.30 9.83
C ASN A 62 13.00 -10.21 10.56
N GLN A 63 12.76 -8.93 10.27
CA GLN A 63 13.44 -7.78 10.83
C GLN A 63 12.49 -6.97 11.70
N HIS A 64 13.09 -6.22 12.63
CA HIS A 64 12.40 -5.19 13.36
C HIS A 64 12.07 -4.03 12.42
N ILE A 65 10.84 -3.51 12.50
CA ILE A 65 10.37 -2.40 11.67
C ILE A 65 10.00 -1.26 12.61
N SER A 66 10.55 -0.07 12.36
CA SER A 66 10.22 1.15 13.08
C SER A 66 9.84 2.26 12.09
N TYR A 67 9.33 3.40 12.59
CA TYR A 67 8.94 4.54 11.77
C TYR A 67 9.51 5.82 12.36
N GLN A 68 10.41 6.46 11.63
CA GLN A 68 11.23 7.57 12.13
C GLN A 68 11.17 8.75 11.17
N TYR A 69 11.35 9.96 11.70
CA TYR A 69 11.37 11.17 10.88
C TYR A 69 12.73 11.31 10.19
N ASP A 70 12.71 11.37 8.86
CA ASP A 70 13.89 11.72 8.07
C ASP A 70 13.87 13.23 7.79
N TRP A 71 14.81 13.95 8.43
CA TRP A 71 14.96 15.40 8.28
C TRP A 71 15.41 15.82 6.87
N SER A 72 16.07 14.95 6.11
CA SER A 72 16.46 15.25 4.73
C SER A 72 15.25 15.22 3.79
N GLN A 73 14.31 14.31 4.04
CA GLN A 73 13.10 14.13 3.24
C GLN A 73 11.88 14.90 3.79
N HIS A 74 11.99 15.47 4.99
CA HIS A 74 10.92 16.18 5.70
C HIS A 74 9.66 15.32 5.94
N MET A 75 9.85 14.01 6.11
CA MET A 75 8.75 13.06 6.28
C MET A 75 9.17 11.84 7.10
N ALA A 76 8.19 11.13 7.64
CA ALA A 76 8.45 9.88 8.32
C ALA A 76 8.65 8.73 7.31
N VAL A 77 9.62 7.87 7.59
CA VAL A 77 10.01 6.74 6.73
C VAL A 77 10.19 5.47 7.57
N PRO A 78 9.94 4.28 6.99
CA PRO A 78 10.20 3.02 7.67
C PRO A 78 11.71 2.83 7.84
N VAL A 79 12.13 2.34 9.00
CA VAL A 79 13.52 1.97 9.28
C VAL A 79 13.58 0.50 9.65
N ILE A 80 14.35 -0.25 8.86
CA ILE A 80 14.56 -1.69 9.03
C ILE A 80 15.72 -1.91 10.00
N GLY A 81 15.43 -2.58 11.10
CA GLY A 81 16.34 -2.85 12.21
C GLY A 81 16.95 -4.25 12.17
N LYS A 82 17.29 -4.74 13.37
CA LYS A 82 17.90 -6.07 13.58
C LYS A 82 16.91 -7.20 13.34
N SER A 83 17.40 -8.43 13.34
CA SER A 83 16.57 -9.64 13.23
C SER A 83 15.54 -9.71 14.37
N GLU A 84 14.27 -9.77 14.01
CA GLU A 84 13.10 -9.96 14.87
C GLU A 84 12.12 -10.88 14.12
N PRO A 85 12.32 -12.21 14.19
CA PRO A 85 11.49 -13.15 13.45
C PRO A 85 10.05 -13.12 13.91
N LEU A 86 9.12 -13.03 12.96
CA LEU A 86 7.68 -13.09 13.24
C LEU A 86 7.32 -14.44 13.87
N PHE A 87 6.57 -14.42 14.97
CA PHE A 87 6.21 -15.63 15.75
C PHE A 87 7.43 -16.46 16.21
N GLY A 88 8.61 -15.82 16.38
CA GLY A 88 9.83 -16.49 16.83
C GLY A 88 10.46 -17.46 15.81
N LYS A 89 9.91 -17.54 14.58
CA LYS A 89 10.45 -18.40 13.51
C LYS A 89 10.95 -17.55 12.36
N LYS A 90 12.23 -17.69 12.02
CA LYS A 90 12.77 -17.11 10.79
C LYS A 90 12.25 -17.89 9.59
N VAL A 91 11.79 -17.17 8.58
CA VAL A 91 11.29 -17.74 7.32
C VAL A 91 12.18 -17.33 6.15
N THR A 92 12.21 -18.17 5.12
CA THR A 92 12.81 -17.82 3.83
C THR A 92 11.95 -16.77 3.11
N GLU A 93 12.51 -16.11 2.09
CA GLU A 93 11.75 -15.13 1.29
C GLU A 93 10.54 -15.78 0.59
N ALA A 94 10.67 -17.02 0.11
CA ALA A 94 9.58 -17.76 -0.51
C ALA A 94 8.45 -18.07 0.48
N GLU A 95 8.79 -18.58 1.68
CA GLU A 95 7.80 -18.81 2.75
C GLU A 95 7.15 -17.50 3.21
N ALA A 96 7.92 -16.40 3.29
CA ALA A 96 7.39 -15.08 3.61
C ALA A 96 6.41 -14.59 2.54
N SER A 97 6.75 -14.76 1.26
CA SER A 97 5.89 -14.44 0.12
C SER A 97 4.55 -15.19 0.23
N ASP A 98 4.57 -16.49 0.48
CA ASP A 98 3.35 -17.30 0.60
C ASP A 98 2.46 -16.82 1.76
N LEU A 99 3.06 -16.53 2.92
CA LEU A 99 2.34 -15.98 4.09
C LEU A 99 1.71 -14.62 3.78
N ILE A 100 2.45 -13.72 3.15
CA ILE A 100 2.00 -12.35 2.83
C ILE A 100 0.91 -12.38 1.77
N VAL A 101 1.04 -13.22 0.73
CA VAL A 101 0.00 -13.42 -0.29
C VAL A 101 -1.27 -13.96 0.35
N LYS A 102 -1.17 -14.94 1.25
CA LYS A 102 -2.32 -15.46 1.98
C LYS A 102 -2.97 -14.39 2.86
N GLY A 103 -2.20 -13.61 3.62
CA GLY A 103 -2.71 -12.53 4.44
C GLY A 103 -3.43 -11.45 3.62
N LYS A 104 -2.89 -11.11 2.44
CA LYS A 104 -3.55 -10.22 1.47
C LYS A 104 -4.89 -10.80 0.99
N LEU A 105 -4.95 -12.08 0.66
CA LEU A 105 -6.19 -12.75 0.25
C LEU A 105 -7.24 -12.76 1.36
N VAL A 106 -6.83 -12.91 2.63
CA VAL A 106 -7.76 -12.80 3.77
C VAL A 106 -8.36 -11.39 3.83
N ILE A 107 -7.54 -10.35 3.75
CA ILE A 107 -8.00 -8.95 3.75
C ILE A 107 -9.01 -8.68 2.62
N GLN A 108 -8.74 -9.21 1.43
CA GLN A 108 -9.60 -9.04 0.27
C GLN A 108 -10.90 -9.86 0.38
N SER A 109 -10.81 -11.12 0.78
CA SER A 109 -11.96 -12.04 0.87
C SER A 109 -12.90 -11.75 2.05
N ARG A 110 -12.40 -11.08 3.09
CA ARG A 110 -13.19 -10.61 4.24
C ARG A 110 -13.58 -9.13 4.14
N ALA A 111 -13.33 -8.50 3.00
CA ALA A 111 -13.68 -7.12 2.71
C ALA A 111 -13.22 -6.13 3.79
N CYS A 112 -12.01 -6.30 4.33
CA CYS A 112 -11.51 -5.43 5.40
C CYS A 112 -11.50 -3.95 4.98
N MET A 113 -11.34 -3.67 3.67
CA MET A 113 -11.39 -2.31 3.12
C MET A 113 -12.79 -1.66 3.14
N ASP A 114 -13.87 -2.42 3.37
CA ASP A 114 -15.22 -1.87 3.56
C ASP A 114 -15.38 -1.17 4.90
N CYS A 115 -14.44 -1.40 5.83
CA CYS A 115 -14.37 -0.72 7.11
C CYS A 115 -13.09 0.10 7.27
N HIS A 116 -11.95 -0.42 6.81
CA HIS A 116 -10.64 0.18 7.00
C HIS A 116 -10.09 0.80 5.71
N THR A 117 -9.11 1.68 5.85
CA THR A 117 -8.25 2.05 4.73
C THR A 117 -6.96 1.24 4.72
N ILE A 118 -6.41 1.02 3.53
CA ILE A 118 -5.05 0.55 3.28
C ILE A 118 -4.44 1.51 2.26
N PHE A 119 -3.26 2.07 2.57
CA PHE A 119 -2.67 3.19 1.85
C PHE A 119 -3.66 4.37 1.67
N GLY A 120 -4.52 4.62 2.65
CA GLY A 120 -5.55 5.66 2.59
C GLY A 120 -6.75 5.36 1.70
N ASN A 121 -6.79 4.19 1.05
CA ASN A 121 -7.90 3.76 0.19
C ASN A 121 -8.80 2.76 0.94
N GLY A 122 -10.12 2.98 0.91
CA GLY A 122 -11.11 2.14 1.60
C GLY A 122 -12.13 2.99 2.36
N ALA A 123 -12.76 2.41 3.38
CA ALA A 123 -13.70 3.10 4.26
C ALA A 123 -13.02 3.62 5.54
N TYR A 124 -13.67 4.59 6.19
CA TYR A 124 -13.15 5.29 7.37
C TYR A 124 -13.88 4.90 8.68
N TYR A 125 -14.51 3.72 8.69
CA TYR A 125 -15.17 3.19 9.88
C TYR A 125 -14.15 2.62 10.88
N GLY A 126 -13.09 1.99 10.41
CA GLY A 126 -11.94 1.55 11.19
C GLY A 126 -10.72 2.45 10.95
N PRO A 127 -9.65 2.27 11.74
CA PRO A 127 -8.37 2.92 11.50
C PRO A 127 -7.69 2.41 10.21
N ASP A 128 -6.76 3.20 9.68
CA ASP A 128 -5.93 2.79 8.55
C ASP A 128 -4.98 1.65 8.96
N LEU A 129 -4.91 0.61 8.13
CA LEU A 129 -4.13 -0.60 8.43
C LEU A 129 -2.68 -0.53 7.96
N THR A 130 -2.28 0.49 7.18
CA THR A 130 -0.96 0.59 6.52
C THR A 130 0.18 0.46 7.52
N LYS A 131 0.06 1.12 8.66
CA LYS A 131 1.04 1.09 9.75
C LYS A 131 0.49 0.42 11.01
N SER A 132 -0.62 -0.31 10.93
CA SER A 132 -1.28 -0.91 12.10
C SER A 132 -0.35 -1.80 12.93
N TRP A 133 0.57 -2.54 12.31
CA TRP A 133 1.61 -3.32 13.02
C TRP A 133 2.44 -2.48 14.01
N LEU A 134 2.61 -1.20 13.71
CA LEU A 134 3.42 -0.29 14.50
C LEU A 134 2.63 0.42 15.60
N ASP A 135 1.29 0.34 15.60
CA ASP A 135 0.47 1.11 16.54
C ASP A 135 0.86 0.82 18.02
N PRO A 136 1.25 1.85 18.82
CA PRO A 136 1.56 1.69 20.23
C PRO A 136 0.41 1.08 21.05
N ALA A 137 -0.84 1.21 20.58
CA ALA A 137 -2.01 0.59 21.20
C ALA A 137 -1.86 -0.94 21.33
N TRP A 138 -1.06 -1.60 20.48
CA TRP A 138 -0.80 -3.03 20.64
C TRP A 138 -0.18 -3.35 21.99
N GLN A 139 0.82 -2.56 22.40
CA GLN A 139 1.51 -2.76 23.67
C GLN A 139 0.70 -2.21 24.85
N GLU A 140 0.09 -1.04 24.68
CA GLU A 140 -0.56 -0.31 25.77
C GLU A 140 -1.98 -0.82 26.08
N ILE A 141 -2.69 -1.35 25.08
CA ILE A 141 -4.12 -1.68 25.18
C ILE A 141 -4.36 -3.16 24.83
N TRP A 142 -3.96 -3.58 23.63
CA TRP A 142 -4.41 -4.86 23.08
C TRP A 142 -3.71 -6.08 23.70
N MET A 143 -2.42 -6.01 23.99
CA MET A 143 -1.70 -7.07 24.70
C MET A 143 -2.29 -7.34 26.10
N PRO A 144 -2.50 -6.32 26.96
CA PRO A 144 -3.22 -6.50 28.22
C PRO A 144 -4.65 -7.05 28.03
N MET A 145 -5.38 -6.53 27.05
CA MET A 145 -6.79 -6.90 26.81
C MET A 145 -6.95 -8.34 26.29
N THR A 146 -6.03 -8.80 25.44
CA THR A 146 -6.00 -10.16 24.90
C THR A 146 -5.32 -11.16 25.84
N GLY A 147 -4.60 -10.67 26.86
CA GLY A 147 -3.81 -11.51 27.77
C GLY A 147 -2.58 -12.13 27.11
N LYS A 148 -2.11 -11.59 25.97
CA LYS A 148 -0.96 -12.10 25.23
C LYS A 148 0.31 -11.32 25.56
N SER A 149 1.45 -12.00 25.50
CA SER A 149 2.76 -11.44 25.85
C SER A 149 3.50 -10.81 24.67
N THR A 150 3.01 -10.99 23.44
CA THR A 150 3.60 -10.42 22.24
C THR A 150 2.55 -9.73 21.38
N ARG A 151 2.99 -8.78 20.55
CA ARG A 151 2.12 -8.08 19.60
C ARG A 151 1.49 -9.06 18.62
N GLU A 152 2.29 -9.98 18.10
CA GLU A 152 1.90 -10.97 17.13
C GLU A 152 0.72 -11.80 17.62
N GLU A 153 0.82 -12.33 18.83
CA GLU A 153 -0.22 -13.18 19.42
C GLU A 153 -1.45 -12.36 19.81
N ALA A 154 -1.27 -11.10 20.26
CA ALA A 154 -2.38 -10.19 20.52
C ALA A 154 -3.18 -9.87 19.24
N MET A 155 -2.49 -9.62 18.12
CA MET A 155 -3.15 -9.38 16.83
C MET A 155 -3.89 -10.63 16.34
N VAL A 156 -3.30 -11.82 16.48
CA VAL A 156 -3.96 -13.08 16.11
C VAL A 156 -5.23 -13.29 16.94
N GLU A 157 -5.15 -13.13 18.26
CA GLU A 157 -6.31 -13.26 19.15
C GLU A 157 -7.42 -12.26 18.81
N PHE A 158 -7.04 -11.00 18.56
CA PHE A 158 -7.98 -9.95 18.14
C PHE A 158 -8.68 -10.29 16.82
N LEU A 159 -7.94 -10.75 15.81
CA LEU A 159 -8.51 -11.09 14.50
C LEU A 159 -9.45 -12.29 14.56
N MET A 160 -9.18 -13.26 15.43
CA MET A 160 -10.05 -14.43 15.62
C MET A 160 -11.31 -14.10 16.43
N HIS A 161 -11.22 -13.13 17.34
CA HIS A 161 -12.30 -12.80 18.29
C HIS A 161 -12.53 -11.28 18.44
N PRO A 162 -12.77 -10.54 17.35
CA PRO A 162 -12.84 -9.08 17.39
C PRO A 162 -14.05 -8.56 18.19
N ASP A 163 -15.13 -9.36 18.26
CA ASP A 163 -16.36 -9.07 18.96
C ASP A 163 -16.20 -9.04 20.49
N LYS A 164 -15.17 -9.73 21.02
CA LYS A 164 -14.82 -9.73 22.45
C LYS A 164 -14.18 -8.43 22.91
N TYR A 165 -13.72 -7.57 21.99
CA TYR A 165 -12.92 -6.40 22.30
C TYR A 165 -13.56 -5.09 21.78
N PRO A 166 -14.66 -4.63 22.40
CA PRO A 166 -15.37 -3.46 21.90
C PRO A 166 -14.53 -2.18 22.04
N THR A 167 -14.32 -1.47 20.93
CA THR A 167 -13.73 -0.13 20.94
C THR A 167 -14.83 0.92 20.94
N TRP A 168 -15.30 1.25 22.14
CA TRP A 168 -16.35 2.26 22.35
C TRP A 168 -17.60 2.00 21.47
N ASN A 169 -17.79 2.82 20.43
CA ASN A 169 -18.95 2.81 19.54
C ASN A 169 -18.69 2.09 18.21
N ARG A 170 -17.45 1.67 17.93
CA ARG A 170 -17.08 0.99 16.68
C ARG A 170 -16.75 -0.47 17.00
N ARG A 171 -17.35 -1.40 16.24
CA ARG A 171 -17.15 -2.84 16.46
C ARG A 171 -16.77 -3.50 15.15
N MET A 172 -15.67 -4.25 15.18
CA MET A 172 -15.32 -5.14 14.09
C MET A 172 -16.16 -6.43 14.25
N PRO A 173 -16.90 -6.86 13.21
CA PRO A 173 -17.70 -8.08 13.27
C PRO A 173 -16.79 -9.31 13.31
N ASP A 174 -17.32 -10.44 13.79
CA ASP A 174 -16.65 -11.73 13.64
C ASP A 174 -16.69 -12.18 12.18
N LEU A 175 -15.52 -12.16 11.53
CA LEU A 175 -15.32 -12.53 10.14
C LEU A 175 -14.93 -14.02 9.98
N ARG A 176 -14.97 -14.80 11.08
CA ARG A 176 -14.60 -16.22 11.15
C ARG A 176 -13.20 -16.49 10.61
N ILE A 177 -12.26 -15.63 10.96
CA ILE A 177 -10.85 -15.76 10.59
C ILE A 177 -10.25 -16.90 11.42
N SER A 178 -9.72 -17.91 10.76
CA SER A 178 -8.98 -19.01 11.40
C SER A 178 -7.62 -18.54 11.91
N GLU A 179 -7.00 -19.27 12.83
CA GLU A 179 -5.67 -18.91 13.37
C GLU A 179 -4.61 -18.77 12.27
N ASP A 180 -4.63 -19.68 11.29
CA ASP A 180 -3.70 -19.70 10.16
C ASP A 180 -3.90 -18.49 9.22
N GLU A 181 -5.16 -18.12 8.96
CA GLU A 181 -5.49 -16.87 8.26
C GLU A 181 -5.05 -15.64 9.06
N ALA A 182 -5.28 -15.61 10.37
CA ALA A 182 -4.91 -14.51 11.25
C ALA A 182 -3.39 -14.32 11.30
N ARG A 183 -2.60 -15.40 11.45
CA ARG A 183 -1.13 -15.35 11.43
C ARG A 183 -0.62 -14.81 10.08
N ALA A 184 -1.23 -15.24 8.97
CA ALA A 184 -0.90 -14.73 7.64
C ALA A 184 -1.26 -13.25 7.49
N THR A 185 -2.42 -12.81 7.99
CA THR A 185 -2.81 -11.39 8.01
C THR A 185 -1.83 -10.55 8.82
N VAL A 186 -1.38 -11.02 9.98
CA VAL A 186 -0.36 -10.33 10.78
C VAL A 186 0.96 -10.22 10.01
N ALA A 187 1.39 -11.27 9.30
CA ALA A 187 2.58 -11.22 8.45
C ALA A 187 2.44 -10.16 7.34
N TYR A 188 1.26 -10.11 6.69
CA TYR A 188 0.95 -9.08 5.70
C TYR A 188 0.99 -7.67 6.30
N LEU A 189 0.39 -7.45 7.47
CA LEU A 189 0.39 -6.13 8.14
C LEU A 189 1.80 -5.70 8.59
N LYS A 190 2.63 -6.63 9.06
CA LYS A 190 4.04 -6.37 9.35
C LYS A 190 4.79 -5.94 8.09
N TRP A 191 4.63 -6.67 6.98
CA TRP A 191 5.23 -6.29 5.70
C TRP A 191 4.72 -4.93 5.19
N LEU A 192 3.42 -4.69 5.26
CA LEU A 192 2.79 -3.41 4.88
C LEU A 192 3.40 -2.22 5.64
N ALA A 193 3.69 -2.41 6.93
CA ALA A 193 4.31 -1.39 7.75
C ALA A 193 5.76 -1.06 7.35
N SER A 194 6.46 -1.96 6.66
CA SER A 194 7.82 -1.72 6.14
C SER A 194 7.85 -0.91 4.84
N ILE A 195 6.72 -0.75 4.15
CA ILE A 195 6.66 -0.04 2.87
C ILE A 195 6.83 1.47 3.06
N ASN A 196 7.71 2.08 2.27
CA ASN A 196 7.84 3.53 2.23
C ASN A 196 6.68 4.13 1.44
N THR A 197 5.75 4.77 2.15
CA THR A 197 4.54 5.37 1.55
C THR A 197 4.66 6.89 1.44
N ASN A 198 5.89 7.39 1.32
CA ASN A 198 6.21 8.80 1.16
C ASN A 198 5.63 9.69 2.27
N GLY A 199 5.78 9.26 3.53
CA GLY A 199 5.29 9.99 4.69
C GLY A 199 3.85 9.67 5.13
N PHE A 200 3.14 8.79 4.44
CA PHE A 200 1.81 8.33 4.86
C PHE A 200 1.87 7.22 5.94
N PRO A 201 0.88 7.13 6.85
CA PRO A 201 -0.05 8.18 7.21
C PRO A 201 0.68 9.33 7.93
N ALA A 202 0.21 10.55 7.68
CA ALA A 202 0.76 11.74 8.32
C ALA A 202 0.53 11.67 9.84
N ASN A 203 1.51 12.08 10.62
CA ASN A 203 1.42 12.15 12.09
C ASN A 203 1.09 10.81 12.79
N PHE A 204 1.46 9.66 12.20
CA PHE A 204 1.24 8.32 12.78
C PHE A 204 1.94 8.08 14.15
N GLY A 205 2.65 9.07 14.68
CA GLY A 205 3.52 8.93 15.85
C GLY A 205 4.89 8.40 15.42
N LEU A 206 5.95 9.05 15.92
CA LEU A 206 7.32 8.58 15.69
C LEU A 206 7.60 7.44 16.67
N ILE A 207 7.96 6.27 16.14
CA ILE A 207 8.33 5.12 16.97
C ILE A 207 9.85 5.02 16.94
N THR A 208 10.47 5.71 17.90
CA THR A 208 11.92 5.95 17.92
C THR A 208 12.69 5.03 18.87
N LYS A 209 12.09 3.97 19.41
CA LYS A 209 12.77 3.09 20.37
C LYS A 209 12.41 1.61 20.18
N HIS A 210 13.40 0.80 19.84
CA HIS A 210 14.12 -0.09 20.78
C HIS A 210 15.48 -0.50 20.20
#